data_AF-A0A353SW22-F1
#
_entry.id   AF-A0A353SW22-F1
#
_cell.length_a   1.000
_cell.length_b   1.000
_cell.length_c   1.000
_cell.angle_alpha   90.00
_cell.angle_beta   90.00
_cell.angle_gamma   90.00
#
_symmetry.space_group_name_H-M   'P 1'
#
loop_
_entity.id
_entity.type
_entity.pdbx_description
1 polymer ?
#
loop_
_entity_poly.entity_id
_entity_poly.type
_entity_poly.pdbx_seq_one_letter_code
_entity_poly.pdbx_strand_id
1 'polypeptide(L)'
;MFTGARKNESLRLAKTVNDAVVRRVSSRYTGVQSLGLKQAPFYVLVGARMTAVLVEASFISNAREESRLRDPACLEGIADGVVEAVRYYGQNGILAHSDD
;
A
#
# COMPACT_ATOMS: atom_id res chain seq x y z
N MET A 1 17.75 -6.84 -19.44
CA MET A 1 17.88 -6.08 -18.17
C MET A 1 16.51 -5.48 -17.85
N PHE A 2 15.71 -6.13 -16.98
CA PHE A 2 14.28 -5.81 -16.78
C PHE A 2 13.97 -5.07 -15.45
N THR A 3 14.99 -4.63 -14.72
CA THR A 3 14.86 -4.22 -13.30
C THR A 3 14.18 -2.86 -13.10
N GLY A 4 14.24 -1.96 -14.09
CA GLY A 4 13.67 -0.60 -14.01
C GLY A 4 12.15 -0.54 -14.16
N ALA A 5 11.58 -1.29 -15.12
CA ALA A 5 10.14 -1.28 -15.39
C ALA A 5 9.33 -1.75 -14.16
N ARG A 6 9.76 -2.83 -13.51
CA ARG A 6 9.13 -3.36 -12.29
C ARG A 6 9.19 -2.37 -11.11
N LYS A 7 10.25 -1.56 -11.03
CA LYS A 7 10.36 -0.54 -9.97
C LYS A 7 9.27 0.52 -10.11
N ASN A 8 9.02 1.00 -11.32
CA ASN A 8 7.98 2.00 -11.58
C ASN A 8 6.58 1.45 -11.27
N GLU A 9 6.34 0.19 -11.65
CA GLU A 9 5.10 -0.51 -11.35
C GLU A 9 4.88 -0.72 -9.84
N SER A 10 5.92 -1.11 -9.10
CA SER A 10 5.85 -1.19 -7.64
C SER A 10 5.62 0.18 -7.00
N LEU A 11 6.19 1.27 -7.53
CA LEU A 11 5.95 2.62 -7.04
C LEU A 11 4.51 3.09 -7.29
N ARG A 12 3.94 2.77 -8.45
CA ARG A 12 2.52 3.04 -8.74
C ARG A 12 1.61 2.28 -7.78
N LEU A 13 1.82 0.97 -7.63
CA LEU A 13 1.07 0.17 -6.67
C LEU A 13 1.21 0.73 -5.24
N ALA A 14 2.42 1.08 -4.82
CA ALA A 14 2.67 1.62 -3.48
C ALA A 14 1.90 2.93 -3.26
N LYS A 15 1.88 3.83 -4.25
CA LYS A 15 1.10 5.07 -4.20
C LYS A 15 -0.39 4.79 -4.06
N THR A 16 -0.93 3.92 -4.91
CA THR A 16 -2.36 3.59 -4.89
C THR A 16 -2.77 2.97 -3.54
N VAL A 17 -1.97 2.04 -3.01
CA VAL A 17 -2.22 1.42 -1.70
C VAL A 17 -2.18 2.46 -0.58
N ASN A 18 -1.15 3.30 -0.55
CA ASN A 18 -1.00 4.35 0.47
C ASN A 18 -2.22 5.29 0.48
N ASP A 19 -2.59 5.81 -0.69
CA ASP A 19 -3.67 6.79 -0.80
C ASP A 19 -5.03 6.18 -0.44
N ALA A 20 -5.30 4.94 -0.87
CA ALA A 20 -6.53 4.24 -0.56
C ALA A 20 -6.66 3.93 0.94
N VAL A 21 -5.60 3.41 1.58
CA VAL A 21 -5.58 3.13 3.02
C VAL A 21 -5.77 4.43 3.82
N VAL A 22 -5.01 5.47 3.52
CA VAL A 22 -5.11 6.76 4.21
C VAL A 22 -6.52 7.35 4.07
N ARG A 23 -7.11 7.31 2.87
CA ARG A 23 -8.48 7.78 2.64
C ARG A 23 -9.52 6.98 3.43
N ARG A 24 -9.41 5.65 3.46
CA ARG A 24 -10.35 4.79 4.18
C ARG A 24 -10.27 5.02 5.69
N VAL A 25 -9.07 5.03 6.26
CA VAL A 25 -8.89 5.21 7.71
C VAL A 25 -9.23 6.66 8.13
N SER A 26 -8.82 7.68 7.35
CA SER A 26 -9.11 9.08 7.69
C SER A 26 -10.60 9.46 7.62
N SER A 27 -11.43 8.67 6.93
CA SER A 27 -12.88 8.86 6.91
C SER A 27 -13.54 8.67 8.29
N ARG A 28 -12.88 7.94 9.20
CA ARG A 28 -13.44 7.56 10.51
C ARG A 28 -12.56 7.99 11.68
N TYR A 29 -11.26 8.15 11.46
CA TYR A 29 -10.29 8.50 12.50
C TYR A 29 -9.59 9.82 12.17
N THR A 30 -9.58 10.75 13.14
CA THR A 30 -8.89 12.03 12.99
C THR A 30 -7.37 11.89 13.15
N GLY A 31 -6.60 12.82 12.58
CA GLY A 31 -5.15 12.84 12.73
C GLY A 31 -4.43 11.62 12.10
N VAL A 32 -5.05 10.99 11.10
CA VAL A 32 -4.40 10.01 10.22
C VAL A 32 -3.54 10.78 9.22
N GLN A 33 -2.28 10.40 9.08
CA GLN A 33 -1.34 11.05 8.18
C GLN A 33 -0.59 10.01 7.34
N SER A 34 -0.38 10.35 6.06
CA SER A 34 0.53 9.60 5.19
C SER A 34 1.97 9.98 5.55
N LEU A 35 2.83 8.99 5.77
CA LEU A 35 4.28 9.20 5.85
C LEU A 35 4.99 9.10 4.50
N GLY A 36 4.22 8.95 3.42
CA GLY A 36 4.72 8.87 2.06
C GLY A 36 5.37 7.54 1.70
N LEU A 37 5.84 7.45 0.46
CA LEU A 37 6.48 6.27 -0.08
C LEU A 37 7.95 6.20 0.33
N LYS A 38 8.36 5.05 0.84
CA LYS A 38 9.75 4.79 1.24
C LYS A 38 10.34 3.67 0.40
N GLN A 39 11.57 3.86 -0.05
CA GLN A 39 12.37 2.82 -0.69
C GLN A 39 13.38 2.31 0.34
N ALA A 40 13.40 1.01 0.58
CA ALA A 40 14.33 0.37 1.51
C ALA A 40 14.65 -1.05 1.03
N PRO A 41 15.87 -1.56 1.30
CA PRO A 41 16.31 -2.89 0.86
C PRO A 41 15.77 -4.00 1.79
N PHE A 42 14.46 -4.05 2.00
CA PHE A 42 13.84 -5.13 2.77
C PHE A 42 14.05 -6.47 2.07
N TYR A 43 14.47 -7.48 2.82
CA TYR A 43 14.77 -8.82 2.29
C TYR A 43 13.63 -9.38 1.41
N VAL A 44 12.38 -9.19 1.82
CA VAL A 44 11.19 -9.66 1.09
C VAL A 44 10.89 -8.91 -0.21
N LEU A 45 11.47 -7.72 -0.41
CA LEU A 45 11.33 -6.93 -1.64
C LEU A 45 12.57 -7.04 -2.55
N VAL A 46 13.73 -7.41 -1.99
CA VAL A 46 14.97 -7.60 -2.75
C VAL A 46 14.82 -8.81 -3.67
N GLY A 47 14.96 -8.59 -4.98
CA GLY A 47 14.88 -9.68 -5.96
C GLY A 47 13.46 -10.14 -6.28
N ALA A 48 12.42 -9.44 -5.81
CA ALA A 48 11.03 -9.73 -6.17
C ALA A 48 10.88 -9.77 -7.71
N ARG A 49 10.39 -10.90 -8.23
CA ARG A 49 10.26 -11.15 -9.67
C ARG A 49 8.97 -10.57 -10.27
N MET A 50 8.14 -9.96 -9.42
CA MET A 50 6.84 -9.36 -9.71
C MET A 50 6.71 -8.01 -9.02
N THR A 51 5.67 -7.24 -9.36
CA THR A 51 5.30 -6.02 -8.63
C THR A 51 5.03 -6.38 -7.17
N ALA A 52 5.69 -5.68 -6.24
CA ALA A 52 5.64 -5.98 -4.81
C ALA A 52 5.81 -4.71 -3.98
N VAL A 53 5.06 -4.63 -2.88
CA VAL A 53 5.09 -3.53 -1.90
C VAL A 53 5.02 -4.10 -0.48
N LEU A 54 5.58 -3.37 0.48
CA LEU A 54 5.42 -3.63 1.91
C LEU A 54 4.65 -2.45 2.51
N VAL A 55 3.57 -2.75 3.25
CA VAL A 55 2.70 -1.73 3.85
C VAL A 55 2.94 -1.68 5.35
N GLU A 56 3.51 -0.57 5.81
CA GLU A 56 3.55 -0.21 7.23
C GLU A 56 2.23 0.48 7.60
N ALA A 57 1.29 -0.27 8.18
CA ALA A 57 -0.09 0.22 8.35
C ALA A 57 -0.28 1.20 9.52
N SER A 58 0.47 1.04 10.61
CA SER A 58 0.45 1.93 11.79
C SER A 58 1.62 1.63 12.72
N PHE A 59 1.83 2.49 13.73
CA PHE A 59 2.84 2.36 14.76
C PHE A 59 2.26 1.79 16.06
N ILE A 60 2.65 0.56 16.41
CA ILE A 60 2.31 -0.04 17.72
C ILE A 60 2.95 0.73 18.89
N SER A 61 4.07 1.43 18.66
CA SER A 61 4.71 2.27 19.67
C SER A 61 3.98 3.59 19.94
N ASN A 62 2.99 3.96 19.12
CA ASN A 62 2.17 5.14 19.34
C ASN A 62 0.83 4.70 19.96
N ALA A 63 0.57 5.11 21.21
CA ALA A 63 -0.61 4.66 21.97
C ALA A 63 -1.96 4.89 21.26
N ARG A 64 -2.09 5.98 20.49
CA ARG A 64 -3.32 6.27 19.72
C ARG A 64 -3.48 5.29 18.56
N GLU A 65 -2.40 5.01 17.85
CA GLU A 65 -2.41 4.09 16.71
C GLU A 65 -2.53 2.63 17.15
N GLU A 66 -1.85 2.25 18.23
CA GLU A 66 -1.98 0.93 18.86
C GLU A 66 -3.42 0.65 19.29
N SER A 67 -4.09 1.62 19.94
CA SER A 67 -5.50 1.48 20.30
C SER A 67 -6.40 1.33 19.08
N ARG A 68 -6.10 2.02 17.96
CA ARG A 68 -6.84 1.87 16.70
C ARG A 68 -6.60 0.51 16.06
N LEU A 69 -5.39 -0.05 16.13
CA LEU A 69 -5.11 -1.40 15.62
C LEU A 69 -5.86 -2.50 16.38
N ARG A 70 -6.40 -2.21 17.57
CA ARG A 70 -7.31 -3.12 18.30
C ARG A 70 -8.77 -2.96 17.89
N ASP A 71 -9.14 -1.89 17.18
CA ASP A 71 -10.49 -1.65 16.70
C ASP A 71 -10.72 -2.38 15.37
N PRO A 72 -11.66 -3.33 15.30
CA PRO A 72 -11.98 -4.04 14.06
C PRO A 72 -12.32 -3.11 12.89
N ALA A 73 -12.97 -1.97 13.14
CA ALA A 73 -13.33 -1.03 12.09
C ALA A 73 -12.09 -0.35 11.46
N CYS A 74 -11.01 -0.16 12.23
CA CYS A 74 -9.75 0.35 11.72
C CYS A 74 -9.06 -0.70 10.85
N LEU A 75 -8.98 -1.94 11.34
CA LEU A 75 -8.41 -3.06 10.58
C LEU A 75 -9.15 -3.31 9.27
N GLU A 76 -10.48 -3.25 9.30
CA GLU A 76 -11.32 -3.35 8.10
C GLU A 76 -11.08 -2.18 7.14
N GLY A 77 -10.97 -0.94 7.64
CA GLY A 77 -10.63 0.21 6.81
C GLY A 77 -9.26 0.09 6.13
N ILE A 78 -8.25 -0.45 6.82
CA ILE A 78 -6.93 -0.75 6.23
C ILE A 78 -7.06 -1.84 5.17
N ALA A 79 -7.72 -2.95 5.49
CA ALA A 79 -7.90 -4.07 4.57
C ALA A 79 -8.66 -3.65 3.30
N ASP A 80 -9.75 -2.90 3.45
CA ASP A 80 -10.53 -2.34 2.35
C ASP A 80 -9.68 -1.45 1.44
N GLY A 81 -8.84 -0.59 2.03
CA GLY A 81 -7.93 0.26 1.26
C GLY A 81 -6.93 -0.55 0.43
N VAL A 82 -6.36 -1.60 1.01
CA VAL A 82 -5.46 -2.52 0.31
C VAL A 82 -6.20 -3.26 -0.81
N VAL A 83 -7.37 -3.82 -0.53
CA VAL A 83 -8.17 -4.57 -1.51
C VAL A 83 -8.59 -3.68 -2.67
N GLU A 84 -9.06 -2.46 -2.39
CA GLU A 84 -9.43 -1.48 -3.40
C GLU A 84 -8.24 -1.17 -4.31
N ALA A 85 -7.07 -0.90 -3.73
CA ALA A 85 -5.86 -0.59 -4.48
C ALA A 85 -5.38 -1.76 -5.35
N VAL A 86 -5.39 -2.98 -4.81
CA VAL A 86 -5.00 -4.19 -5.55
C VAL A 86 -5.97 -4.48 -6.70
N ARG A 87 -7.28 -4.32 -6.49
CA ARG A 87 -8.30 -4.46 -7.54
C ARG A 87 -8.11 -3.42 -8.64
N TYR A 88 -7.94 -2.15 -8.25
CA TYR A 88 -7.68 -1.06 -9.18
C TYR A 88 -6.41 -1.33 -10.01
N TYR A 89 -5.32 -1.74 -9.34
CA TYR A 89 -4.07 -2.03 -10.03
C TYR A 89 -4.19 -3.26 -10.94
N GLY A 90 -4.90 -4.31 -10.53
CA GLY A 90 -5.14 -5.48 -11.38
C GLY A 90 -5.96 -5.16 -12.63
N GLN A 91 -6.97 -4.31 -12.51
CA GLN A 91 -7.83 -3.93 -13.65
C GLN A 91 -7.14 -2.96 -14.61
N ASN A 92 -6.31 -2.05 -14.10
CA ASN A 92 -5.68 -0.99 -14.91
C ASN A 92 -4.22 -1.28 -15.28
N GLY A 93 -3.57 -2.23 -14.61
CA GLY A 93 -2.18 -2.65 -14.85
C GLY A 93 -2.04 -3.80 -15.84
N ILE A 94 -3.08 -4.65 -15.99
CA ILE A 94 -3.08 -5.75 -16.98
C ILE A 94 -3.27 -5.23 -18.43
N LEU A 95 -3.91 -4.07 -18.61
CA LEU A 95 -4.16 -3.46 -19.92
C LEU A 95 -2.95 -2.74 -20.53
N ALA A 96 -1.83 -2.66 -19.82
CA ALA A 96 -0.59 -2.05 -20.33
C ALA A 96 0.41 -3.08 -20.90
N HIS A 97 0.00 -4.35 -21.05
CA HIS A 97 0.82 -5.45 -21.58
C HIS A 97 0.15 -6.23 -22.72
N SER A 98 -0.90 -5.68 -23.36
CA SER A 98 -1.48 -6.25 -24.59
C SER A 98 -0.93 -5.64 -25.89
N ASP A 99 -0.04 -4.65 -25.82
CA ASP A 99 0.53 -3.96 -26.99
C ASP A 99 2.08 -3.86 -26.93
N ASP A 100 2.78 -4.97 -26.67
CA ASP A 100 4.23 -5.14 -26.97
C ASP A 100 4.55 -6.59 -27.37
#